data_AF-A0AB40B9G8-F1
#
_entry.id   AF-A0AB40B9G8-F1
#
_cell.length_a   1.000
_cell.length_b   1.000
_cell.length_c   1.000
_cell.angle_alpha   90.00
_cell.angle_beta   90.00
_cell.angle_gamma   90.00
#
_symmetry.space_group_name_H-M   'P 1'
#
loop_
_entity.id
_entity.type
_entity.pdbx_description
1 polymer ?
#
loop_
_entity_poly.entity_id
_entity_poly.type
_entity_poly.pdbx_seq_one_letter_code
_entity_poly.pdbx_strand_id
1 'polypeptide(L)'
;MRPKLVLFGDSITEGSFMEGGWGATLAHHFSRTADVVLRGYSGYNTRWARLVVERAMDGVGVGDASPKAVTVFFGANDACLPDRAGASQHVPLLEYQDNLRSICSFFKAQWPTTIIVLITPPPIDEDGRLKNPYENNSSGLPDRTNEFAGAYAKACVAIAKESDLPVIDIWSKMQSFPGWEKSFLSIVSYIWIHNSMIQILICNTPIE
;
A
#
# COMPACT_ATOMS: atom_id res chain seq x y z
N MET A 1 26.57 0.02 5.62
CA MET A 1 25.40 -0.40 4.83
C MET A 1 24.57 0.82 4.51
N ARG A 2 23.92 0.87 3.34
CA ARG A 2 22.99 1.96 3.01
C ARG A 2 21.70 1.83 3.84
N PRO A 3 21.01 2.93 4.15
CA PRO A 3 19.67 2.86 4.74
C PRO A 3 18.72 2.11 3.80
N LYS A 4 17.72 1.44 4.38
CA LYS A 4 16.70 0.69 3.61
C LYS A 4 15.37 1.45 3.57
N LEU A 5 14.71 1.39 2.42
CA LEU A 5 13.31 1.79 2.24
C LEU A 5 12.50 0.53 1.93
N VAL A 6 11.60 0.13 2.82
CA VAL A 6 10.86 -1.13 2.67
C VAL A 6 9.49 -0.86 2.11
N LEU A 7 9.11 -1.61 1.07
CA LEU A 7 7.79 -1.53 0.46
C LEU A 7 6.96 -2.74 0.89
N PHE A 8 6.11 -2.59 1.90
CA PHE A 8 5.26 -3.67 2.42
C PHE A 8 3.81 -3.49 1.94
N GLY A 9 3.27 -4.49 1.24
CA GLY A 9 1.93 -4.39 0.65
C GLY A 9 1.48 -5.63 -0.10
N ASP A 10 0.39 -5.48 -0.85
CA ASP A 10 -0.22 -6.55 -1.64
C ASP A 10 0.36 -6.66 -3.07
N SER A 11 -0.43 -7.17 -4.03
CA SER A 11 -0.05 -7.31 -5.44
C SER A 11 0.34 -5.99 -6.11
N ILE A 12 -0.23 -4.86 -5.66
CA ILE A 12 0.14 -3.53 -6.19
C ILE A 12 1.57 -3.19 -5.79
N THR A 13 1.97 -3.60 -4.59
CA THR A 13 3.35 -3.46 -4.13
C THR A 13 4.25 -4.48 -4.81
N GLU A 14 3.83 -5.74 -4.96
CA GLU A 14 4.59 -6.78 -5.68
C GLU A 14 4.92 -6.34 -7.11
N GLY A 15 3.92 -5.82 -7.82
CA GLY A 15 4.08 -5.28 -9.17
C GLY A 15 4.85 -3.96 -9.27
N SER A 16 5.25 -3.35 -8.15
CA SER A 16 5.92 -2.03 -8.14
C SER A 16 7.30 -2.03 -8.79
N PHE A 17 7.92 -3.20 -8.96
CA PHE A 17 9.22 -3.39 -9.61
C PHE A 17 9.10 -3.80 -11.10
N MET A 18 7.89 -3.93 -11.64
CA MET A 18 7.71 -4.10 -13.09
C MET A 18 8.21 -2.86 -13.85
N GLU A 19 8.39 -3.00 -15.17
CA GLU A 19 8.79 -1.89 -16.03
C GLU A 19 7.83 -0.69 -15.87
N GLY A 20 8.37 0.48 -15.56
CA GLY A 20 7.58 1.68 -15.26
C GLY A 20 6.91 1.72 -13.89
N GLY A 21 7.16 0.74 -13.02
CA GLY A 21 6.60 0.68 -11.66
C GLY A 21 7.22 1.69 -10.68
N TRP A 22 6.45 2.09 -9.68
CA TRP A 22 6.86 3.10 -8.69
C TRP A 22 8.04 2.64 -7.81
N GLY A 23 8.11 1.35 -7.49
CA GLY A 23 9.18 0.76 -6.68
C GLY A 23 10.51 0.74 -7.44
N ALA A 24 10.50 0.37 -8.73
CA ALA A 24 11.66 0.49 -9.61
C ALA A 24 12.12 1.95 -9.77
N THR A 25 11.17 2.88 -9.92
CA THR A 25 11.46 4.32 -10.02
C THR A 25 12.09 4.85 -8.72
N LEU A 26 11.57 4.42 -7.56
CA LEU A 26 12.15 4.74 -6.25
C LEU A 26 13.57 4.18 -6.12
N ALA A 27 13.79 2.93 -6.51
CA ALA A 27 15.11 2.29 -6.47
C ALA A 27 16.11 2.99 -7.39
N HIS A 28 15.68 3.44 -8.57
CA HIS A 28 16.52 4.22 -9.48
C HIS A 28 16.93 5.56 -8.85
N HIS A 29 15.95 6.30 -8.30
CA HIS A 29 16.17 7.60 -7.66
C HIS A 29 17.15 7.51 -6.49
N PHE A 30 16.99 6.50 -5.63
CA PHE A 30 17.83 6.30 -4.44
C PHE A 30 19.03 5.38 -4.67
N SER A 31 19.34 4.99 -5.91
CA SER A 31 20.35 3.96 -6.25
C SER A 31 21.74 4.16 -5.65
N ARG A 32 22.09 5.40 -5.27
CA ARG A 32 23.37 5.76 -4.62
C ARG A 32 23.27 5.98 -3.12
N THR A 33 22.06 6.14 -2.57
CA THR A 33 21.81 6.66 -1.22
C THR A 33 21.00 5.73 -0.32
N ALA A 34 20.11 4.88 -0.86
CA ALA A 34 19.33 3.91 -0.11
C ALA A 34 19.03 2.65 -0.92
N ASP A 35 18.87 1.52 -0.24
CA ASP A 35 18.41 0.28 -0.84
C ASP A 35 16.89 0.18 -0.72
N VAL A 36 16.19 -0.06 -1.83
CA VAL A 36 14.73 -0.28 -1.83
C VAL A 36 14.45 -1.78 -1.74
N VAL A 37 13.75 -2.19 -0.70
CA VAL A 37 13.48 -3.59 -0.37
C VAL A 37 12.01 -3.90 -0.61
N LEU A 38 11.73 -4.77 -1.56
CA LEU A 38 10.38 -5.21 -1.88
C LEU A 38 9.88 -6.28 -0.89
N ARG A 39 8.67 -6.07 -0.35
CA ARG A 39 7.88 -6.99 0.47
C ARG A 39 6.40 -6.94 0.04
N GLY A 40 6.17 -7.13 -1.27
CA GLY A 40 4.83 -7.27 -1.85
C GLY A 40 4.35 -8.72 -1.80
N TYR A 41 3.08 -8.92 -1.45
CA TYR A 41 2.46 -10.23 -1.31
C TYR A 41 1.13 -10.27 -2.08
N SER A 42 1.17 -10.75 -3.32
CA SER A 42 -0.03 -10.81 -4.15
C SER A 42 -1.18 -11.60 -3.49
N GLY A 43 -2.39 -11.04 -3.57
CA GLY A 43 -3.60 -11.58 -2.96
C GLY A 43 -3.78 -11.27 -1.46
N TYR A 44 -2.76 -10.77 -0.75
CA TYR A 44 -2.85 -10.57 0.69
C TYR A 44 -3.75 -9.39 1.09
N ASN A 45 -4.54 -9.60 2.14
CA ASN A 45 -5.27 -8.56 2.86
C ASN A 45 -4.55 -8.26 4.19
N THR A 46 -5.07 -7.29 4.96
CA THR A 46 -4.44 -6.91 6.24
C THR A 46 -4.47 -8.02 7.29
N ARG A 47 -5.47 -8.91 7.25
CA ARG A 47 -5.58 -10.07 8.16
C ARG A 47 -4.36 -10.99 8.00
N TRP A 48 -4.01 -11.33 6.77
CA TRP A 48 -2.83 -12.16 6.50
C TRP A 48 -1.52 -11.39 6.68
N ALA A 49 -1.46 -10.12 6.26
CA ALA A 49 -0.30 -9.27 6.45
C ALA A 49 0.12 -9.19 7.93
N ARG A 50 -0.85 -9.03 8.83
CA ARG A 50 -0.62 -9.02 10.28
C ARG A 50 0.01 -10.32 10.80
N LEU A 51 -0.38 -11.48 10.27
CA LEU A 51 0.15 -12.78 10.68
C LEU A 51 1.59 -13.01 10.20
N VAL A 52 1.97 -12.42 9.07
CA VAL A 52 3.28 -12.66 8.46
C VAL A 52 4.27 -11.52 8.64
N VAL A 53 3.87 -10.40 9.26
CA VAL A 53 4.69 -9.17 9.31
C VAL A 53 6.09 -9.41 9.87
N GLU A 54 6.23 -10.25 10.91
CA GLU A 54 7.53 -10.59 11.48
C GLU A 54 8.42 -11.29 10.46
N ARG A 55 7.94 -12.40 9.89
CA ARG A 55 8.65 -13.15 8.85
C ARG A 55 8.89 -12.33 7.59
N ALA A 56 7.96 -11.44 7.24
CA ALA A 56 8.11 -10.53 6.11
C ALA A 56 9.26 -9.55 6.33
N MET A 57 9.58 -9.20 7.57
CA MET A 57 10.71 -8.32 7.90
C MET A 57 12.03 -9.03 8.14
N ASP A 58 12.10 -10.35 7.97
CA ASP A 58 13.36 -11.10 8.07
C ASP A 58 14.43 -10.50 7.13
N GLY A 59 15.60 -10.22 7.70
CA GLY A 59 16.73 -9.62 6.99
C GLY A 59 16.59 -8.12 6.66
N VAL A 60 15.49 -7.47 7.04
CA VAL A 60 15.33 -6.01 6.88
C VAL A 60 16.18 -5.27 7.90
N GLY A 61 16.04 -5.59 9.19
CA GLY A 61 16.89 -5.06 10.26
C GLY A 61 17.99 -6.05 10.63
N VAL A 62 19.16 -5.94 10.00
CA VAL A 62 20.33 -6.78 10.36
C VAL A 62 21.26 -5.96 11.26
N GLY A 63 21.47 -6.42 12.49
CA GLY A 63 22.15 -5.66 13.54
C GLY A 63 21.32 -4.46 14.01
N ASP A 64 21.98 -3.35 14.38
CA ASP A 64 21.32 -2.12 14.85
C ASP A 64 20.75 -1.22 13.72
N ALA A 65 20.73 -1.69 12.48
CA ALA A 65 20.31 -0.88 11.33
C ALA A 65 18.79 -1.00 11.09
N SER A 66 18.01 -0.08 11.65
CA SER A 66 16.59 0.09 11.31
C SER A 66 16.42 0.60 9.86
N PRO A 67 15.34 0.21 9.15
CA PRO A 67 15.00 0.83 7.89
C PRO A 67 14.67 2.31 8.12
N LYS A 68 15.02 3.15 7.16
CA LYS A 68 14.72 4.59 7.24
C LYS A 68 13.22 4.84 7.12
N ALA A 69 12.56 4.08 6.26
CA ALA A 69 11.10 4.10 6.13
C ALA A 69 10.53 2.73 5.73
N VAL A 70 9.28 2.51 6.10
CA VAL A 70 8.45 1.37 5.67
C VAL A 70 7.13 1.91 5.15
N THR A 71 6.74 1.55 3.93
CA THR A 71 5.37 1.79 3.45
C THR A 71 4.48 0.63 3.84
N VAL A 72 3.23 0.92 4.24
CA VAL A 72 2.18 -0.09 4.44
C VAL A 72 1.07 0.19 3.45
N PHE A 73 0.96 -0.65 2.44
CA PHE A 73 0.06 -0.46 1.30
C PHE A 73 -0.83 -1.68 1.10
N PHE A 74 -1.93 -1.70 1.86
CA PHE A 74 -2.96 -2.75 1.88
C PHE A 74 -4.35 -2.13 1.93
N GLY A 75 -5.37 -2.94 1.70
CA GLY A 75 -6.78 -2.53 1.74
C GLY A 75 -7.53 -2.80 0.44
N ALA A 76 -6.81 -3.01 -0.68
CA ALA A 76 -7.45 -3.30 -1.95
C ALA A 76 -8.19 -4.64 -1.89
N ASN A 77 -7.56 -5.66 -1.31
CA ASN A 77 -8.15 -6.98 -1.12
C ASN A 77 -9.20 -7.03 0.00
N ASP A 78 -8.94 -6.31 1.10
CA ASP A 78 -9.88 -6.14 2.22
C ASP A 78 -11.24 -5.58 1.74
N ALA A 79 -11.19 -4.65 0.79
CA ALA A 79 -12.35 -4.01 0.16
C ALA A 79 -13.12 -4.89 -0.84
N CYS A 80 -12.83 -6.18 -0.96
CA CYS A 80 -13.76 -7.12 -1.60
C CYS A 80 -15.13 -7.05 -0.93
N LEU A 81 -16.19 -7.12 -1.73
CA LEU A 81 -17.53 -7.25 -1.20
C LEU A 81 -17.77 -8.67 -0.69
N PRO A 82 -18.36 -8.85 0.51
CA PRO A 82 -18.52 -10.15 1.15
C PRO A 82 -19.51 -11.09 0.43
N ASP A 83 -20.34 -10.55 -0.48
CA ASP A 83 -21.36 -11.28 -1.24
C ASP A 83 -21.00 -11.44 -2.74
N ARG A 84 -19.73 -11.20 -3.12
CA ARG A 84 -19.24 -11.23 -4.51
C ARG A 84 -18.10 -12.23 -4.70
N ALA A 85 -17.63 -12.38 -5.94
CA ALA A 85 -16.58 -13.34 -6.31
C ALA A 85 -15.33 -13.25 -5.42
N GLY A 86 -14.89 -12.03 -5.07
CA GLY A 86 -13.70 -11.81 -4.22
C GLY A 86 -13.93 -11.96 -2.71
N ALA A 87 -15.08 -12.48 -2.24
CA ALA A 87 -15.45 -12.53 -0.82
C ALA A 87 -14.41 -13.21 0.09
N SER A 88 -13.63 -14.16 -0.45
CA SER A 88 -12.54 -14.84 0.27
C SER A 88 -11.46 -13.88 0.80
N GLN A 89 -11.27 -12.74 0.13
CA GLN A 89 -10.29 -11.72 0.51
C GLN A 89 -10.87 -10.66 1.47
N HIS A 90 -12.19 -10.62 1.65
CA HIS A 90 -12.86 -9.60 2.43
C HIS A 90 -12.37 -9.57 3.89
N VAL A 91 -12.14 -8.35 4.39
CA VAL A 91 -11.85 -8.08 5.80
C VAL A 91 -12.83 -7.00 6.26
N PRO A 92 -13.66 -7.24 7.29
CA PRO A 92 -14.56 -6.23 7.81
C PRO A 92 -13.83 -4.94 8.18
N LEU A 93 -14.45 -3.78 7.94
CA LEU A 93 -13.81 -2.47 8.06
C LEU A 93 -13.22 -2.19 9.47
N LEU A 94 -13.85 -2.69 10.53
CA LEU A 94 -13.30 -2.59 11.89
C LEU A 94 -12.03 -3.43 12.06
N GLU A 95 -12.03 -4.65 11.54
CA GLU A 95 -10.86 -5.53 11.58
C GLU A 95 -9.71 -4.96 10.74
N TYR A 96 -10.00 -4.38 9.58
CA TYR A 96 -9.01 -3.67 8.76
C TYR A 96 -8.29 -2.56 9.54
N GLN A 97 -9.05 -1.73 10.27
CA GLN A 97 -8.50 -0.68 11.12
C GLN A 97 -7.60 -1.23 12.22
N ASP A 98 -8.05 -2.28 12.92
CA ASP A 98 -7.28 -2.92 13.99
C ASP A 98 -6.01 -3.60 13.46
N ASN A 99 -6.08 -4.18 12.26
CA ASN A 99 -4.92 -4.76 11.61
C ASN A 99 -3.89 -3.68 11.22
N LEU A 100 -4.33 -2.54 10.66
CA LEU A 100 -3.43 -1.42 10.38
C LEU A 100 -2.75 -0.89 11.65
N ARG A 101 -3.53 -0.66 12.74
CA ARG A 101 -2.96 -0.28 14.03
C ARG A 101 -1.90 -1.27 14.49
N SER A 102 -2.23 -2.56 14.46
CA SER A 102 -1.32 -3.64 14.90
C SER A 102 -0.02 -3.68 14.09
N ILE A 103 -0.10 -3.56 12.77
CA ILE A 103 1.06 -3.55 11.88
C ILE A 103 1.94 -2.31 12.15
N CYS A 104 1.33 -1.13 12.29
CA CYS A 104 2.07 0.10 12.61
C CYS A 104 2.73 0.01 14.00
N SER A 105 2.03 -0.48 15.01
CA SER A 105 2.58 -0.70 16.35
C SER A 105 3.74 -1.68 16.35
N PHE A 106 3.67 -2.76 15.55
CA PHE A 106 4.77 -3.70 15.36
C PHE A 106 6.04 -2.98 14.86
N PHE A 107 5.92 -2.19 13.79
CA PHE A 107 7.08 -1.45 13.26
C PHE A 107 7.62 -0.40 14.24
N LYS A 108 6.75 0.32 14.98
CA LYS A 108 7.22 1.28 15.99
C LYS A 108 7.91 0.60 17.17
N ALA A 109 7.43 -0.55 17.61
CA ALA A 109 8.07 -1.32 18.67
C ALA A 109 9.42 -1.88 18.22
N GLN A 110 9.51 -2.39 16.98
CA GLN A 110 10.74 -2.95 16.44
C GLN A 110 11.77 -1.86 16.07
N TRP A 111 11.31 -0.76 15.48
CA TRP A 111 12.15 0.32 14.98
C TRP A 111 11.55 1.71 15.31
N PRO A 112 11.83 2.25 16.51
CA PRO A 112 11.21 3.50 16.98
C PRO A 112 11.45 4.70 16.07
N THR A 113 12.62 4.74 15.40
CA THR A 113 13.05 5.83 14.52
C THR A 113 12.60 5.68 13.06
N THR A 114 12.00 4.54 12.69
CA THR A 114 11.52 4.31 11.33
C THR A 114 10.29 5.18 11.04
N ILE A 115 10.30 5.79 9.85
CA ILE A 115 9.15 6.51 9.31
C ILE A 115 8.19 5.47 8.72
N ILE A 116 6.98 5.37 9.25
CA ILE A 116 5.95 4.47 8.72
C ILE A 116 5.01 5.31 7.88
N VAL A 117 4.84 4.95 6.61
CA VAL A 117 3.97 5.68 5.67
C VAL A 117 2.81 4.77 5.27
N LEU A 118 1.59 5.16 5.62
CA LEU A 118 0.40 4.45 5.15
C LEU A 118 0.06 4.91 3.73
N ILE A 119 -0.38 3.98 2.87
CA ILE A 119 -0.88 4.30 1.53
C ILE A 119 -2.30 3.74 1.43
N THR A 120 -3.26 4.57 1.08
CA THR A 120 -4.66 4.14 0.94
C THR A 120 -4.80 3.13 -0.20
N PRO A 121 -5.76 2.19 -0.18
CA PRO A 121 -6.10 1.45 -1.40
C PRO A 121 -6.46 2.39 -2.56
N PRO A 122 -6.16 2.04 -3.81
CA PRO A 122 -6.53 2.85 -4.98
C PRO A 122 -8.05 2.84 -5.22
N PRO A 123 -8.57 3.78 -6.03
CA PRO A 123 -9.97 3.71 -6.46
C PRO A 123 -10.18 2.55 -7.45
N ILE A 124 -11.43 2.11 -7.58
CA ILE A 124 -11.81 0.95 -8.40
C ILE A 124 -12.50 1.40 -9.69
N ASP A 125 -11.98 0.98 -10.84
CA ASP A 125 -12.71 1.00 -12.11
C ASP A 125 -13.58 -0.27 -12.20
N GLU A 126 -14.87 -0.12 -11.91
CA GLU A 126 -15.84 -1.22 -11.90
C GLU A 126 -16.03 -1.84 -13.30
N ASP A 127 -16.06 -1.00 -14.35
CA ASP A 127 -16.18 -1.46 -15.73
C ASP A 127 -14.94 -2.26 -16.15
N GLY A 128 -13.75 -1.77 -15.79
CA GLY A 128 -12.48 -2.46 -16.02
C GLY A 128 -12.42 -3.81 -15.31
N ARG A 129 -12.96 -3.88 -14.08
CA ARG A 129 -13.03 -5.13 -13.30
C ARG A 129 -14.02 -6.15 -13.85
N LEU A 130 -15.13 -5.70 -14.41
CA LEU A 130 -16.06 -6.60 -15.11
C LEU A 130 -15.44 -7.20 -16.38
N LYS A 131 -14.65 -6.40 -17.12
CA LYS A 131 -13.97 -6.87 -18.34
C LYS A 131 -12.80 -7.81 -18.07
N ASN A 132 -12.13 -7.64 -16.93
CA ASN A 132 -10.96 -8.41 -16.54
C ASN A 132 -11.12 -8.95 -15.10
N PRO A 133 -12.03 -9.91 -14.89
CA PRO A 133 -12.27 -10.46 -13.57
C PRO A 133 -11.06 -11.29 -13.10
N TYR A 134 -10.67 -11.13 -11.84
CA TYR A 134 -9.57 -11.88 -11.23
C TYR A 134 -9.95 -13.33 -10.93
N GLU A 135 -11.22 -13.56 -10.56
CA GLU A 135 -11.79 -14.87 -10.26
C GLU A 135 -12.98 -15.15 -11.17
N ASN A 136 -13.44 -16.40 -11.21
CA ASN A 136 -14.62 -16.76 -11.99
C ASN A 136 -15.85 -15.98 -11.48
N ASN A 137 -16.34 -15.05 -12.28
CA ASN A 137 -17.45 -14.17 -11.92
C ASN A 137 -18.76 -14.65 -12.53
N SER A 138 -19.38 -15.67 -11.92
CA SER A 138 -20.69 -16.17 -12.34
C SER A 138 -21.82 -15.16 -12.12
N SER A 139 -21.62 -14.17 -11.24
CA SER A 139 -22.62 -13.16 -10.90
C SER A 139 -22.73 -12.01 -11.92
N GLY A 140 -21.70 -11.80 -12.73
CA GLY A 140 -21.62 -10.66 -13.66
C GLY A 140 -21.51 -9.30 -12.95
N LEU A 141 -21.21 -9.26 -11.65
CA LEU A 141 -21.08 -8.06 -10.83
C LEU A 141 -19.61 -7.86 -10.42
N PRO A 142 -19.13 -6.61 -10.28
CA PRO A 142 -17.75 -6.37 -9.88
C PRO A 142 -17.53 -6.89 -8.44
N ASP A 143 -16.35 -7.45 -8.18
CA ASP A 143 -16.00 -8.00 -6.87
C ASP A 143 -15.73 -6.92 -5.80
N ARG A 144 -15.57 -5.67 -6.25
CA ARG A 144 -15.37 -4.47 -5.45
C ARG A 144 -16.14 -3.31 -6.09
N THR A 145 -16.56 -2.36 -5.29
CA THR A 145 -17.05 -1.06 -5.77
C THR A 145 -16.13 0.07 -5.33
N ASN A 146 -16.10 1.16 -6.09
CA ASN A 146 -15.28 2.31 -5.72
C ASN A 146 -15.76 2.97 -4.42
N GLU A 147 -17.08 2.99 -4.19
CA GLU A 147 -17.68 3.47 -2.95
C GLU A 147 -17.20 2.65 -1.75
N PHE A 148 -17.24 1.32 -1.85
CA PHE A 148 -16.83 0.44 -0.77
C PHE A 148 -15.32 0.55 -0.52
N ALA A 149 -14.49 0.56 -1.56
CA ALA A 149 -13.05 0.83 -1.45
C ALA A 149 -12.76 2.20 -0.80
N GLY A 150 -13.58 3.21 -1.08
CA GLY A 150 -13.50 4.53 -0.46
C GLY A 150 -13.69 4.52 1.06
N ALA A 151 -14.48 3.58 1.59
CA ALA A 151 -14.59 3.40 3.05
C ALA A 151 -13.26 2.92 3.67
N TYR A 152 -12.55 2.00 3.01
CA TYR A 152 -11.22 1.53 3.46
C TYR A 152 -10.16 2.63 3.30
N ALA A 153 -10.20 3.41 2.22
CA ALA A 153 -9.33 4.56 2.05
C ALA A 153 -9.50 5.60 3.18
N LYS A 154 -10.75 5.97 3.50
CA LYS A 154 -11.06 6.87 4.62
C LYS A 154 -10.59 6.31 5.96
N ALA A 155 -10.77 5.01 6.20
CA ALA A 155 -10.29 4.34 7.40
C ALA A 155 -8.76 4.37 7.49
N CYS A 156 -8.04 4.12 6.40
CA CYS A 156 -6.57 4.20 6.36
C CYS A 156 -6.07 5.61 6.73
N VAL A 157 -6.67 6.66 6.15
CA VAL A 157 -6.37 8.06 6.50
C VAL A 157 -6.66 8.35 7.99
N ALA A 158 -7.79 7.85 8.51
CA ALA A 158 -8.15 8.04 9.91
C ALA A 158 -7.13 7.39 10.87
N ILE A 159 -6.69 6.16 10.58
CA ILE A 159 -5.67 5.45 11.37
C ILE A 159 -4.32 6.15 11.31
N ALA A 160 -3.92 6.66 10.13
CA ALA A 160 -2.71 7.44 9.99
C ALA A 160 -2.74 8.68 10.90
N LYS A 161 -3.85 9.42 10.88
CA LYS A 161 -4.03 10.61 11.72
C LYS A 161 -4.08 10.26 13.21
N GLU A 162 -4.78 9.19 13.59
CA GLU A 162 -4.84 8.68 14.98
C GLU A 162 -3.45 8.34 15.51
N SER A 163 -2.59 7.79 14.65
CA SER A 163 -1.25 7.30 15.00
C SER A 163 -0.14 8.34 14.79
N ASP A 164 -0.48 9.56 14.38
CA ASP A 164 0.48 10.62 13.95
C ASP A 164 1.50 10.13 12.90
N LEU A 165 1.00 9.39 11.90
CA LEU A 165 1.80 8.84 10.81
C LEU A 165 1.51 9.55 9.48
N PRO A 166 2.54 9.73 8.62
CA PRO A 166 2.32 10.16 7.23
C PRO A 166 1.39 9.21 6.47
N VAL A 167 0.55 9.78 5.60
CA VAL A 167 -0.33 9.03 4.70
C VAL A 167 -0.29 9.59 3.29
N ILE A 168 -0.30 8.69 2.30
CA ILE A 168 -0.45 9.00 0.88
C ILE A 168 -1.86 8.57 0.46
N ASP A 169 -2.79 9.52 0.38
CA ASP A 169 -4.17 9.29 -0.06
C ASP A 169 -4.25 9.26 -1.59
N ILE A 170 -3.95 8.10 -2.16
CA ILE A 170 -4.06 7.87 -3.61
C ILE A 170 -5.51 7.71 -4.06
N TRP A 171 -6.43 7.30 -3.18
CA TRP A 171 -7.85 7.12 -3.53
C TRP A 171 -8.47 8.45 -3.96
N SER A 172 -8.35 9.47 -3.12
CA SER A 172 -8.87 10.81 -3.43
C SER A 172 -8.07 11.45 -4.57
N LYS A 173 -6.74 11.28 -4.56
CA LYS A 173 -5.87 11.96 -5.53
C LYS A 173 -6.11 11.47 -6.96
N MET A 174 -6.19 10.17 -7.19
CA MET A 174 -6.39 9.62 -8.53
C MET A 174 -7.72 10.08 -9.12
N GLN A 175 -8.77 10.16 -8.32
CA GLN A 175 -10.09 10.61 -8.75
C GLN A 175 -10.17 12.13 -9.03
N SER A 176 -9.16 12.92 -8.63
CA SER A 176 -9.10 14.34 -9.00
C SER A 176 -8.72 14.59 -10.46
N PHE A 177 -8.28 13.54 -11.18
CA PHE A 177 -7.94 13.63 -12.60
C PHE A 177 -9.15 13.26 -13.49
N PRO A 178 -9.44 14.05 -14.54
CA PRO A 178 -10.50 13.68 -15.49
C PRO A 178 -10.23 12.33 -16.16
N GLY A 179 -11.26 11.46 -16.20
CA GLY A 179 -11.16 10.15 -16.84
C GLY A 179 -10.24 9.17 -16.12
N TRP A 180 -10.08 9.32 -14.80
CA TRP A 180 -9.23 8.47 -13.97
C TRP A 180 -9.56 6.98 -14.13
N GLU A 181 -10.83 6.65 -14.34
CA GLU A 181 -11.34 5.28 -14.50
C GLU A 181 -10.59 4.56 -15.62
N LYS A 182 -10.28 5.27 -16.71
CA LYS A 182 -9.62 4.71 -17.91
C LYS A 182 -8.12 4.99 -17.98
N SER A 183 -7.63 5.93 -17.18
CA SER A 183 -6.27 6.47 -17.31
C SER A 183 -5.26 5.84 -16.37
N PHE A 184 -5.70 5.12 -15.34
CA PHE A 184 -4.81 4.58 -14.29
C PHE A 184 -4.61 3.06 -14.32
N LEU A 185 -5.06 2.39 -15.39
CA LEU A 185 -4.83 0.95 -15.60
C LEU A 185 -3.39 0.60 -16.00
N SER A 186 -2.56 1.59 -16.34
CA SER A 186 -1.14 1.37 -16.64
C SER A 186 -0.30 2.61 -16.30
N ILE A 187 0.60 2.47 -15.34
CA ILE A 187 1.83 3.28 -15.16
C ILE A 187 1.66 4.72 -14.61
N VAL A 188 0.59 5.46 -14.93
CA VAL A 188 0.48 6.88 -14.53
C VAL A 188 0.19 7.08 -13.03
N SER A 189 -0.39 6.07 -12.37
CA SER A 189 -0.66 6.05 -10.92
C SER A 189 0.62 5.98 -10.06
N TYR A 190 1.76 5.62 -10.67
CA TYR A 190 3.01 5.32 -9.97
C TYR A 190 3.95 6.52 -9.80
N ILE A 191 3.84 7.55 -10.66
CA ILE A 191 4.62 8.79 -10.53
C ILE A 191 4.25 9.54 -9.25
N TRP A 192 2.98 9.51 -8.86
CA TRP A 192 2.53 10.26 -7.67
C TRP A 192 2.93 9.57 -6.36
N ILE A 193 2.83 8.23 -6.28
CA ILE A 193 3.37 7.48 -5.12
C ILE A 193 4.86 7.79 -4.96
N HIS A 194 5.60 7.77 -6.07
CA HIS A 194 7.02 8.12 -6.09
C HIS A 194 7.28 9.56 -5.57
N ASN A 195 6.61 10.57 -6.13
CA ASN A 195 6.82 11.97 -5.75
C ASN A 195 6.40 12.25 -4.30
N SER A 196 5.28 11.68 -3.85
CA SER A 196 4.81 11.82 -2.46
C SER A 196 5.77 11.14 -1.48
N MET A 197 6.28 9.95 -1.82
CA MET A 197 7.31 9.27 -1.01
C MET A 197 8.58 10.11 -0.90
N ILE A 198 9.04 10.72 -2.00
CA ILE A 198 10.20 11.63 -1.98
C ILE A 198 9.93 12.83 -1.07
N GLN A 199 8.78 13.47 -1.21
CA GLN A 199 8.43 14.63 -0.38
C GLN A 199 8.40 14.27 1.10
N ILE A 200 7.78 13.14 1.47
CA ILE A 200 7.73 12.67 2.85
C ILE A 200 9.13 12.37 3.38
N LEU A 201 9.96 11.67 2.60
CA LEU A 201 11.33 11.33 3.02
C LEU A 201 12.19 12.59 3.20
N ILE A 202 12.11 13.56 2.28
CA ILE A 202 12.86 14.83 2.37
C ILE A 202 12.37 15.67 3.56
N CYS A 203 11.06 15.84 3.75
CA CYS A 203 10.50 16.67 4.82
C CYS A 203 10.73 16.08 6.22
N ASN A 204 10.93 14.77 6.34
CA ASN A 204 11.16 14.09 7.63
C ASN A 204 12.65 13.73 7.86
N THR A 205 13.56 14.25 7.04
CA THR A 205 15.01 14.16 7.27
C THR A 205 15.62 15.55 7.27
N PRO A 206 16.32 15.99 8.33
CA PRO A 206 17.25 17.10 8.19
C PRO A 206 18.25 16.72 7.11
N ILE A 207 18.39 17.57 6.09
CA ILE A 207 19.53 17.52 5.20
C ILE A 207 20.69 18.09 6.04
N GLU A 208 21.47 17.22 6.67
CA GLU A 208 22.84 17.56 7.07
C GLU A 208 23.77 17.40 5.87
#